data_AF-A0A2E0QNN8-F1
#
_entry.id   AF-A0A2E0QNN8-F1
#
_cell.length_a   1.000
_cell.length_b   1.000
_cell.length_c   1.000
_cell.angle_alpha   90.00
_cell.angle_beta   90.00
_cell.angle_gamma   90.00
#
_symmetry.space_group_name_H-M   'P 1'
#
loop_
_entity.id
_entity.type
_entity.pdbx_description
1 polymer ?
#
loop_
_entity_poly.entity_id
_entity_poly.type
_entity_poly.pdbx_seq_one_letter_code
_entity_poly.pdbx_strand_id
1 'polypeptide(L)'
;MIRTKSPFLFSLFWIAACIGSFLNAAEESVTFTVPPGEEMLTSADGVLSLSWESAGDGVIYELEQSVDDSFTNPTMRYSGPDVGSYLTGLAEGDYFFRVRAKGGEWSEPLRAKVTFIDRRVLWILLVSGFVVVAATVGTILTGWRKTES
;
A
#
# COMPACT_ATOMS: atom_id res chain seq x y z
N MET A 1 15.41 10.19 -80.00
CA MET A 1 14.83 11.09 -78.97
C MET A 1 14.22 10.18 -77.90
N ILE A 2 14.96 9.74 -76.86
CA ILE A 2 15.18 10.42 -75.55
C ILE A 2 13.80 10.72 -74.90
N ARG A 3 13.36 10.26 -73.71
CA ARG A 3 14.02 9.78 -72.47
C ARG A 3 12.98 9.08 -71.56
N THR A 4 13.38 7.92 -71.01
CA THR A 4 13.37 7.51 -69.58
C THR A 4 12.20 7.82 -68.62
N LYS A 5 11.61 6.72 -68.12
CA LYS A 5 11.24 6.38 -66.72
C LYS A 5 11.50 7.44 -65.64
N SER A 6 10.50 7.71 -64.79
CA SER A 6 10.58 7.51 -63.33
C SER A 6 9.24 7.77 -62.61
N PRO A 7 8.88 6.95 -61.60
CA PRO A 7 7.70 7.10 -60.75
C PRO A 7 8.00 8.03 -59.57
N PHE A 8 7.55 9.28 -59.63
CA PHE A 8 7.79 10.30 -58.59
C PHE A 8 6.50 10.76 -57.89
N LEU A 9 5.64 9.82 -57.49
CA LEU A 9 4.46 10.12 -56.66
C LEU A 9 4.43 9.28 -55.36
N PHE A 10 5.60 8.96 -54.80
CA PHE A 10 5.73 8.27 -53.50
C PHE A 10 6.42 9.11 -52.41
N SER A 11 6.59 10.42 -52.64
CA SER A 11 7.48 11.26 -51.83
C SER A 11 6.78 12.36 -51.01
N LEU A 12 5.47 12.31 -50.82
CA LEU A 12 4.78 13.24 -49.91
C LEU A 12 4.00 12.55 -48.76
N PHE A 13 4.25 11.26 -48.54
CA PHE A 13 3.72 10.53 -47.37
C PHE A 13 4.79 10.28 -46.30
N TRP A 14 5.89 11.03 -46.33
CA TRP A 14 7.05 10.84 -45.45
C TRP A 14 7.45 12.10 -44.66
N ILE A 15 6.51 13.00 -44.36
CA ILE A 15 6.74 14.10 -43.40
C ILE A 15 5.49 14.38 -42.55
N ALA A 16 4.69 13.34 -42.26
CA ALA A 16 3.55 13.45 -41.32
C ALA A 16 3.64 12.46 -40.15
N ALA A 17 4.78 11.78 -39.96
CA ALA A 17 4.95 10.74 -38.94
C ALA A 17 6.16 10.95 -38.00
N CYS A 18 6.78 12.14 -37.99
CA CYS A 18 7.83 12.48 -37.01
C CYS A 18 7.46 13.63 -36.05
N ILE A 19 6.27 14.24 -36.18
CA ILE A 19 5.81 15.29 -35.26
C ILE A 19 4.71 14.77 -34.30
N GLY A 20 4.33 13.50 -34.42
CA GLY A 20 3.33 12.87 -33.53
C GLY A 20 3.89 12.29 -32.23
N SER A 21 5.21 12.12 -32.10
CA SER A 21 5.79 11.31 -31.02
C SER A 21 6.30 12.11 -29.81
N PHE A 22 6.01 13.41 -29.73
CA PHE A 22 6.44 14.26 -28.61
C PHE A 22 5.30 14.68 -27.65
N LEU A 23 4.09 14.15 -27.85
CA LEU A 23 2.93 14.38 -26.97
C LEU A 23 2.34 13.03 -26.53
N ASN A 24 3.18 12.13 -26.03
CA ASN A 24 2.71 11.01 -25.24
C ASN A 24 3.74 10.69 -24.15
N ALA A 25 4.10 11.71 -23.38
CA ALA A 25 4.45 11.48 -21.98
C ALA A 25 3.15 11.02 -21.34
N ALA A 26 2.91 9.70 -21.41
CA ALA A 26 1.82 9.08 -20.70
C ALA A 26 1.90 9.55 -19.25
N GLU A 27 0.80 10.11 -18.76
CA GLU A 27 0.51 10.26 -17.35
C GLU A 27 0.59 8.86 -16.73
N GLU A 28 1.81 8.43 -16.38
CA GLU A 28 2.02 7.16 -15.72
C GLU A 28 1.59 7.36 -14.27
N SER A 29 0.30 7.15 -14.02
CA SER A 29 -0.24 7.13 -12.68
C SER A 29 0.39 5.96 -11.93
N VAL A 30 1.21 6.27 -10.94
CA VAL A 30 1.80 5.27 -10.05
C VAL A 30 0.67 4.51 -9.38
N THR A 31 0.67 3.18 -9.44
CA THR A 31 -0.37 2.35 -8.84
C THR A 31 0.17 1.65 -7.59
N PHE A 32 -0.65 1.57 -6.53
CA PHE A 32 -0.29 0.80 -5.35
C PHE A 32 -0.32 -0.71 -5.67
N THR A 33 0.70 -1.43 -5.21
CA THR A 33 0.71 -2.88 -5.22
C THR A 33 0.03 -3.36 -3.94
N VAL A 34 -1.27 -3.58 -4.02
CA VAL A 34 -2.08 -4.12 -2.93
C VAL A 34 -2.18 -5.65 -3.09
N PRO A 35 -2.07 -6.45 -2.01
CA PRO A 35 -2.26 -7.88 -2.11
C PRO A 35 -3.62 -8.23 -2.74
N PRO A 36 -3.69 -9.28 -3.57
CA PRO A 36 -4.90 -9.63 -4.30
C PRO A 36 -6.05 -9.97 -3.35
N GLY A 37 -7.15 -9.21 -3.44
CA GLY A 37 -8.36 -9.39 -2.64
C GLY A 37 -8.59 -8.35 -1.54
N GLU A 38 -7.65 -7.42 -1.36
CA GLU A 38 -7.80 -6.30 -0.42
C GLU A 38 -7.87 -4.98 -1.20
N GLU A 39 -8.99 -4.25 -1.10
CA GLU A 39 -9.08 -2.85 -1.55
C GLU A 39 -8.71 -1.86 -0.42
N MET A 40 -8.49 -2.40 0.79
CA MET A 40 -8.20 -1.66 2.00
C MET A 40 -7.22 -2.45 2.86
N LEU A 41 -6.11 -1.82 3.24
CA LEU A 41 -5.15 -2.43 4.14
C LEU A 41 -5.63 -2.33 5.59
N THR A 42 -5.51 -3.40 6.38
CA THR A 42 -5.85 -3.37 7.81
C THR A 42 -4.62 -3.67 8.66
N SER A 43 -4.35 -2.85 9.67
CA SER A 43 -3.22 -3.04 10.60
C SER A 43 -3.72 -3.21 12.03
N ALA A 44 -3.19 -4.23 12.73
CA ALA A 44 -3.56 -4.60 14.10
C ALA A 44 -2.63 -4.02 15.18
N ASP A 45 -1.50 -3.48 14.76
CA ASP A 45 -0.35 -3.09 15.57
C ASP A 45 0.12 -1.65 15.28
N GLY A 46 -0.56 -0.94 14.36
CA GLY A 46 -0.20 0.42 13.95
C GLY A 46 1.00 0.46 12.99
N VAL A 47 1.34 -0.67 12.39
CA VAL A 47 2.36 -0.80 11.34
C VAL A 47 1.69 -1.09 10.00
N LEU A 48 2.01 -0.29 8.99
CA LEU A 48 1.51 -0.42 7.64
C LEU A 48 2.66 -0.48 6.64
N SER A 49 2.67 -1.52 5.81
CA SER A 49 3.62 -1.68 4.71
C SER A 49 2.95 -1.25 3.41
N LEU A 50 3.43 -0.17 2.81
CA LEU A 50 2.96 0.31 1.52
C LEU A 50 4.00 0.01 0.44
N SER A 51 3.53 -0.45 -0.72
CA SER A 51 4.34 -0.68 -1.91
C SER A 51 3.59 -0.20 -3.14
N TRP A 52 4.32 0.35 -4.11
CA TRP A 52 3.76 0.83 -5.38
C TRP A 52 4.67 0.46 -6.54
N GLU A 53 4.13 0.52 -7.75
CA GLU A 53 4.87 0.21 -8.96
C GLU A 53 5.88 1.32 -9.30
N SER A 54 7.03 0.92 -9.84
CA SER A 54 8.03 1.88 -10.30
C SER A 54 7.62 2.45 -11.65
N ALA A 55 7.51 3.78 -11.74
CA ALA A 55 7.35 4.54 -12.99
C ALA A 55 8.68 4.76 -13.73
N GLY A 56 9.78 4.15 -13.26
CA GLY A 56 11.07 4.17 -13.96
C GLY A 56 12.26 4.49 -13.05
N ASP A 57 13.46 4.41 -13.65
CA ASP A 57 14.72 4.63 -12.95
C ASP A 57 14.96 6.12 -12.67
N GLY A 58 15.33 6.45 -11.43
CA GLY A 58 15.66 7.82 -11.02
C GLY A 58 14.44 8.71 -10.75
N VAL A 59 13.23 8.14 -10.72
CA VAL A 59 12.01 8.83 -10.31
C VAL A 59 12.02 9.02 -8.78
N ILE A 60 11.63 10.20 -8.33
CA ILE A 60 11.38 10.49 -6.91
C ILE A 60 9.89 10.33 -6.66
N TYR A 61 9.51 9.51 -5.70
CA TYR A 61 8.13 9.32 -5.28
C TYR A 61 7.80 10.18 -4.07
N GLU A 62 6.59 10.73 -4.06
CA GLU A 62 6.03 11.47 -2.94
C GLU A 62 4.78 10.73 -2.44
N LEU A 63 4.78 10.39 -1.15
CA LEU A 63 3.67 9.74 -0.47
C LEU A 63 3.02 10.73 0.49
N GLU A 64 1.71 10.91 0.32
CA GLU A 64 0.88 11.70 1.21
C GLU A 64 -0.10 10.82 1.97
N GLN A 65 -0.30 11.19 3.24
CA GLN A 65 -1.29 10.61 4.12
C GLN A 65 -2.32 11.67 4.49
N SER A 66 -3.59 11.28 4.47
CA SER A 66 -4.68 12.07 5.05
C SER A 66 -5.55 11.19 5.95
N VAL A 67 -6.35 11.85 6.79
CA VAL A 67 -7.42 11.23 7.60
C VAL A 67 -8.79 11.40 6.95
N ASP A 68 -8.88 12.21 5.89
CA ASP A 68 -10.10 12.49 5.15
C ASP A 68 -9.92 12.06 3.68
N ASP A 69 -11.01 11.59 3.06
CA ASP A 69 -11.06 11.18 1.65
C ASP A 69 -10.80 12.34 0.68
N SER A 70 -11.11 13.57 1.12
CA SER A 70 -10.94 14.82 0.40
C SER A 70 -9.50 15.35 0.39
N PHE A 71 -8.59 14.74 1.15
CA PHE A 71 -7.21 15.22 1.33
C PHE A 71 -7.16 16.73 1.68
N THR A 72 -8.02 17.19 2.60
CA THR A 72 -8.12 18.62 2.96
C THR A 72 -6.86 19.12 3.68
N ASN A 73 -6.22 18.28 4.50
CA ASN A 73 -4.96 18.60 5.16
C ASN A 73 -3.98 17.39 5.10
N PRO A 74 -3.42 17.11 3.91
CA PRO A 74 -2.54 15.97 3.72
C PRO A 74 -1.19 16.25 4.36
N THR A 75 -0.60 15.20 4.96
CA THR A 75 0.75 15.23 5.50
C THR A 75 1.65 14.40 4.60
N MET A 76 2.72 15.01 4.09
CA MET A 76 3.75 14.29 3.35
C MET A 76 4.48 13.34 4.32
N ARG A 77 4.41 12.04 4.05
CA ARG A 77 5.03 11.00 4.89
C ARG A 77 6.35 10.52 4.33
N TYR A 78 6.51 10.54 3.01
CA TYR A 78 7.72 10.06 2.37
C TYR A 78 7.98 10.83 1.08
N SER A 79 9.27 11.08 0.79
CA SER A 79 9.76 11.69 -0.43
C SER A 79 11.12 11.11 -0.74
N GLY A 80 11.23 10.28 -1.79
CA GLY A 80 12.47 9.60 -2.13
C GLY A 80 12.33 8.62 -3.30
N PRO A 81 13.42 7.97 -3.72
CA PRO A 81 13.42 7.07 -4.88
C PRO A 81 12.84 5.67 -4.59
N ASP A 82 12.69 5.29 -3.32
CA ASP A 82 12.17 3.97 -2.97
C ASP A 82 10.71 3.78 -3.41
N VAL A 83 10.38 2.55 -3.80
CA VAL A 83 9.05 2.11 -4.29
C VAL A 83 8.15 1.53 -3.19
N GLY A 84 8.50 1.79 -1.94
CA GLY A 84 7.77 1.32 -0.78
C GLY A 84 8.13 2.07 0.48
N SER A 85 7.25 2.01 1.47
CA SER A 85 7.44 2.68 2.75
C SER A 85 6.80 1.90 3.89
N TYR A 86 7.48 1.89 5.03
CA TYR A 86 6.97 1.34 6.28
C TYR A 86 6.53 2.48 7.18
N LEU A 87 5.23 2.54 7.41
CA LEU A 87 4.59 3.52 8.28
C LEU A 87 4.37 2.88 9.65
N THR A 88 4.90 3.50 10.69
CA THR A 88 4.79 3.02 12.08
C THR A 88 4.25 4.11 12.99
N GLY A 89 3.68 3.70 14.13
CA GLY A 89 3.14 4.63 15.13
C GLY A 89 1.84 5.31 14.68
N LEU A 90 1.05 4.65 13.83
CA LEU A 90 -0.27 5.14 13.45
C LEU A 90 -1.25 4.91 14.60
N ALA A 91 -2.08 5.91 14.87
CA ALA A 91 -3.15 5.79 15.84
C ALA A 91 -4.31 4.96 15.25
N GLU A 92 -5.26 4.56 16.09
CA GLU A 92 -6.46 3.90 15.62
C GLU A 92 -7.28 4.86 14.77
N GLY A 93 -7.69 4.42 13.57
CA GLY A 93 -8.45 5.26 12.66
C GLY A 93 -8.40 4.82 11.20
N ASP A 94 -9.17 5.53 10.39
CA ASP A 94 -9.18 5.40 8.95
C ASP A 94 -8.19 6.41 8.34
N TYR A 95 -7.38 5.94 7.39
CA TYR A 95 -6.36 6.72 6.71
C TYR A 95 -6.45 6.53 5.21
N PHE A 96 -6.12 7.59 4.48
CA PHE A 96 -6.09 7.63 3.03
C PHE A 96 -4.67 7.96 2.58
N PHE A 97 -4.15 7.15 1.67
CA PHE A 97 -2.81 7.29 1.13
C PHE A 97 -2.87 7.51 -0.37
N ARG A 98 -2.05 8.43 -0.86
CA ARG A 98 -1.84 8.61 -2.30
C ARG A 98 -0.36 8.77 -2.58
N VAL A 99 0.08 8.19 -3.68
CA VAL A 99 1.47 8.28 -4.13
C VAL A 99 1.52 8.95 -5.50
N ARG A 100 2.58 9.70 -5.76
CA ARG A 100 2.87 10.19 -7.11
C ARG A 100 4.36 10.11 -7.40
N ALA A 101 4.69 9.99 -8.67
CA ALA A 101 5.99 10.44 -9.14
C ALA A 101 6.07 11.96 -9.02
N LYS A 102 7.22 12.50 -8.63
CA LYS A 102 7.43 13.94 -8.50
C LYS A 102 7.22 14.64 -9.84
N GLY A 103 6.17 15.44 -9.93
CA GLY A 103 5.75 16.11 -11.17
C GLY A 103 4.81 15.29 -12.06
N GLY A 104 4.39 14.10 -11.62
CA GLY A 104 3.34 13.29 -12.23
C GLY A 104 1.98 13.43 -11.52
N GLU A 105 1.01 12.66 -11.99
CA GLU A 105 -0.33 12.60 -11.40
C GLU A 105 -0.38 11.76 -10.12
N TRP A 106 -1.38 12.05 -9.30
CA TRP A 106 -1.66 11.28 -8.09
C TRP A 106 -2.30 9.94 -8.42
N SER A 107 -1.86 8.89 -7.72
CA SER A 107 -2.49 7.58 -7.73
C SER A 107 -3.94 7.64 -7.23
N GLU A 108 -4.68 6.57 -7.51
CA GLU A 108 -5.92 6.31 -6.78
C GLU A 108 -5.65 6.26 -5.26
N PRO A 109 -6.54 6.83 -4.43
CA PRO A 109 -6.34 6.88 -2.99
C PRO A 109 -6.54 5.49 -2.38
N LEU A 110 -5.47 4.94 -1.82
CA LEU A 110 -5.49 3.70 -1.07
C LEU A 110 -6.06 3.95 0.33
N ARG A 111 -7.08 3.18 0.70
CA ARG A 111 -7.68 3.22 2.03
C ARG A 111 -6.92 2.27 2.95
N ALA A 112 -6.64 2.70 4.17
CA ALA A 112 -6.10 1.83 5.19
C ALA A 112 -6.80 2.08 6.52
N LYS A 113 -7.07 1.01 7.25
CA LYS A 113 -7.71 1.04 8.55
C LYS A 113 -6.78 0.48 9.61
N VAL A 114 -6.46 1.29 10.61
CA VAL A 114 -5.66 0.85 11.74
C VAL A 114 -6.62 0.55 12.89
N THR A 115 -6.69 -0.71 13.29
CA THR A 115 -7.56 -1.18 14.39
C THR A 115 -6.72 -2.00 15.35
N PHE A 116 -6.45 -1.51 16.56
CA PHE A 116 -5.68 -2.27 17.54
C PHE A 116 -6.46 -3.51 18.00
N ILE A 117 -5.74 -4.61 18.27
CA ILE A 117 -6.34 -5.82 18.86
C ILE A 117 -7.15 -5.42 20.09
N ASP A 118 -8.44 -5.77 20.09
CA ASP A 118 -9.35 -5.41 21.15
C ASP A 118 -8.84 -6.00 22.48
N ARG A 119 -8.64 -5.12 23.47
CA ARG A 119 -8.22 -5.49 24.82
C ARG A 119 -9.13 -6.57 25.43
N ARG A 120 -10.38 -6.68 25.00
CA ARG A 120 -11.30 -7.77 25.41
C ARG A 120 -10.77 -9.16 25.04
N VAL A 121 -10.21 -9.32 23.84
CA VAL A 121 -9.63 -10.61 23.40
C VAL A 121 -8.42 -10.97 24.27
N LEU A 122 -7.61 -9.97 24.63
CA LEU A 122 -6.46 -10.15 25.50
C LEU A 122 -6.88 -10.60 26.91
N TRP A 123 -7.95 -10.03 27.45
CA TRP A 123 -8.53 -10.48 28.73
C TRP A 123 -9.12 -11.89 28.64
N ILE A 124 -9.77 -12.26 27.54
CA ILE A 124 -10.29 -13.63 27.35
C ILE A 124 -9.13 -14.64 27.30
N LEU A 125 -8.06 -14.36 26.58
CA LEU A 125 -6.88 -15.23 26.51
C LEU A 125 -6.18 -15.35 27.87
N LEU A 126 -6.03 -14.24 28.58
CA LEU A 126 -5.39 -14.22 29.90
C LEU A 126 -6.23 -15.00 30.93
N VAL A 127 -7.53 -14.73 31.02
CA VAL A 127 -8.44 -15.42 31.95
C VAL A 127 -8.56 -16.90 31.60
N SER A 128 -8.68 -17.25 30.33
CA SER A 128 -8.74 -18.67 29.93
C SER A 128 -7.46 -19.42 30.32
N GLY A 129 -6.28 -18.84 30.09
CA GLY A 129 -5.00 -19.41 30.55
C GLY A 129 -4.94 -19.55 32.07
N PHE A 130 -5.36 -18.52 32.81
CA PHE A 130 -5.39 -18.55 34.28
C PHE A 130 -6.32 -19.66 34.81
N VAL A 131 -7.51 -19.81 34.22
CA VAL A 131 -8.48 -20.85 34.60
C VAL A 131 -7.90 -22.25 34.40
N VAL A 132 -7.25 -22.51 33.27
CA VAL A 132 -6.60 -23.80 33.00
C VAL A 132 -5.51 -24.08 34.04
N VAL A 133 -4.63 -23.11 34.28
CA VAL A 133 -3.55 -23.24 35.28
C VAL A 133 -4.11 -23.49 36.68
N ALA A 134 -5.16 -22.75 37.08
CA ALA A 134 -5.80 -22.94 38.38
C ALA A 134 -6.43 -24.33 38.53
N ALA A 135 -7.07 -24.85 37.48
CA ALA A 135 -7.64 -26.20 37.49
C ALA A 135 -6.57 -27.29 37.61
N THR A 136 -5.44 -27.14 36.90
CA THR A 136 -4.31 -28.05 37.00
C THR A 136 -3.71 -28.03 38.41
N VAL A 137 -3.44 -26.84 38.97
CA VAL A 137 -2.92 -26.70 40.34
C VAL A 137 -3.91 -27.26 41.36
N GLY A 138 -5.20 -26.98 41.20
CA GLY A 138 -6.24 -27.51 42.07
C GLY A 138 -6.30 -29.04 42.06
N THR A 139 -6.08 -29.67 40.91
CA THR A 139 -6.03 -31.15 40.79
C THR A 139 -4.85 -31.72 41.57
N ILE A 140 -3.68 -31.08 41.48
CA ILE A 140 -2.47 -31.50 42.23
C ILE A 140 -2.70 -31.37 43.73
N LEU A 141 -3.19 -30.21 44.19
CA LEU A 141 -3.42 -29.94 45.61
C LEU A 141 -4.48 -30.87 46.22
N THR A 142 -5.56 -31.15 45.49
CA THR A 142 -6.63 -32.03 45.96
C THR A 142 -6.22 -33.51 45.95
N GLY A 143 -5.26 -33.90 45.11
CA GLY A 143 -4.71 -35.26 45.07
C GLY A 143 -4.02 -35.67 46.38
N TRP A 144 -3.29 -34.75 47.04
CA TRP A 144 -2.55 -35.05 48.28
C TRP A 144 -3.45 -35.22 49.51
N ARG A 145 -4.68 -34.71 49.46
CA ARG A 145 -5.60 -34.78 50.60
C ARG A 145 -6.31 -36.14 50.75
N LYS A 146 -6.14 -37.06 49.80
CA LYS A 146 -6.86 -38.34 49.76
C LYS A 146 -6.02 -39.56 50.20
N THR A 147 -4.77 -39.37 50.61
CA THR A 147 -3.86 -40.46 51.04
C THR A 147 -3.85 -40.74 52.54
N GLU A 148 -4.73 -40.13 53.33
CA GLU A 148 -4.68 -40.16 54.80
C GLU A 148 -5.89 -40.81 55.49
N SER A 149 -6.59 -41.77 54.84
CA SER A 149 -7.60 -42.61 55.51
C SER A 149 -7.25 -44.09 55.49
#